data_AF-A0A7W1CH67-F1
#
_entry.id   AF-A0A7W1CH67-F1
#
_cell.length_a   1.000
_cell.length_b   1.000
_cell.length_c   1.000
_cell.angle_alpha   90.00
_cell.angle_beta   90.00
_cell.angle_gamma   90.00
#
_symmetry.space_group_name_H-M   'P 1'
#
loop_
_entity.id
_entity.type
_entity.pdbx_description
1 polymer ?
#
loop_
_entity_poly.entity_id
_entity_poly.type
_entity_poly.pdbx_seq_one_letter_code
_entity_poly.pdbx_strand_id
1 'polypeptide(L)'
;MQKLAEPSLAGIEEYLLDVLGDDPANSRPTKYIEALEGIGINGIRQLIVILLENGIPKEMIESSYFHPNKFFKLGICRLSNRVKLRMHFWDKDHLEVQTPVHSHAWDFASMLICGSYVHNIFRVTDLDEDALALIEKYKNSNSILKIGSVESVPDNYLGKYKIPKRDVSLGKFQPQWEKYVKAERISSKIERQGSVYFLGMEFPHQIKIDLKEVGSMITLVLTSETDRDNVFTFQPITQPKKFDNPSPNVDGAMVKLQLERILSEINKISND
;
A
#
# COMPACT_ATOMS: atom_id res chain seq x y z
N MET A 1 19.64 -15.93 -7.09
CA MET A 1 18.92 -14.65 -7.21
C MET A 1 19.88 -13.59 -7.73
N GLN A 2 19.52 -12.94 -8.83
CA GLN A 2 20.32 -11.87 -9.44
C GLN A 2 20.28 -10.62 -8.55
N LYS A 3 21.43 -10.00 -8.32
CA LYS A 3 21.57 -8.78 -7.51
C LYS A 3 21.69 -7.55 -8.42
N LEU A 4 21.21 -6.41 -7.92
CA LEU A 4 21.42 -5.12 -8.56
C LEU A 4 22.92 -4.82 -8.67
N ALA A 5 23.42 -4.59 -9.88
CA ALA A 5 24.83 -4.31 -10.12
C ALA A 5 25.15 -2.81 -9.99
N GLU A 6 24.25 -1.95 -10.49
CA GLU A 6 24.41 -0.50 -10.49
C GLU A 6 23.27 0.16 -9.69
N PRO A 7 23.56 0.82 -8.55
CA PRO A 7 22.55 1.44 -7.70
C PRO A 7 22.08 2.81 -8.19
N SER A 8 22.06 3.03 -9.51
CA SER A 8 21.52 4.24 -10.13
C SER A 8 20.05 4.04 -10.54
N LEU A 9 19.37 5.12 -10.91
CA LEU A 9 18.00 5.00 -11.44
C LEU A 9 17.97 4.14 -12.71
N ALA A 10 18.89 4.38 -13.64
CA ALA A 10 19.02 3.60 -14.87
C ALA A 10 19.35 2.13 -14.58
N GLY A 11 20.27 1.87 -13.64
CA GLY A 11 20.64 0.51 -13.24
C GLY A 11 19.48 -0.26 -12.60
N ILE A 12 18.64 0.41 -11.78
CA ILE A 12 17.42 -0.20 -11.23
C ILE A 12 16.41 -0.50 -12.34
N GLU A 13 16.22 0.42 -13.29
CA GLU A 13 15.30 0.19 -14.40
C GLU A 13 15.73 -0.99 -15.27
N GLU A 14 17.01 -1.05 -15.65
CA GLU A 14 17.59 -2.17 -16.41
C GLU A 14 17.48 -3.49 -15.64
N TYR A 15 17.84 -3.49 -14.36
CA TYR A 15 17.73 -4.66 -13.50
C TYR A 15 16.29 -5.18 -13.42
N LEU A 16 15.32 -4.29 -13.24
CA LEU A 16 13.91 -4.68 -13.18
C LEU A 16 13.41 -5.20 -14.53
N LEU A 17 13.83 -4.61 -15.66
CA LEU A 17 13.48 -5.12 -16.98
C LEU A 17 14.00 -6.55 -17.19
N ASP A 18 15.22 -6.84 -16.74
CA ASP A 18 15.84 -8.16 -16.85
C ASP A 18 15.13 -9.21 -15.99
N VAL A 19 14.90 -8.92 -14.71
CA VAL A 19 14.25 -9.87 -13.77
C VAL A 19 12.78 -10.09 -14.12
N LEU A 20 12.05 -9.02 -14.45
CA LEU A 20 10.62 -9.13 -14.70
C LEU A 20 10.33 -9.70 -16.11
N GLY A 21 11.17 -9.41 -17.11
CA GLY A 21 10.97 -9.80 -18.50
C GLY A 21 9.57 -9.39 -19.00
N ASP A 22 8.92 -10.27 -19.76
CA ASP A 22 7.56 -10.06 -20.30
C ASP A 22 6.40 -10.25 -19.27
N ASP A 23 6.71 -10.29 -17.95
CA ASP A 23 5.77 -10.39 -16.80
C ASP A 23 4.49 -11.25 -17.02
N PRO A 24 4.62 -12.58 -17.29
CA PRO A 24 3.45 -13.44 -17.35
C PRO A 24 2.85 -13.59 -15.94
N ALA A 25 1.54 -13.36 -15.83
CA ALA A 25 0.80 -13.24 -14.56
C ALA A 25 1.08 -14.38 -13.56
N ASN A 26 1.28 -15.61 -14.03
CA ASN A 26 1.52 -16.79 -13.18
C ASN A 26 2.88 -16.81 -12.48
N SER A 27 3.85 -16.02 -12.94
CA SER A 27 5.21 -15.92 -12.34
C SER A 27 5.39 -14.68 -11.48
N ARG A 28 4.40 -13.78 -11.48
CA ARG A 28 4.47 -12.46 -10.88
C ARG A 28 4.85 -12.46 -9.40
N PRO A 29 4.24 -13.30 -8.52
CA PRO A 29 4.58 -13.29 -7.10
C PRO A 29 6.06 -13.52 -6.84
N THR A 30 6.62 -14.56 -7.45
CA THR A 30 8.03 -14.93 -7.29
C THR A 30 8.95 -13.87 -7.85
N LYS A 31 8.73 -13.43 -9.09
CA LYS A 31 9.59 -12.44 -9.74
C LYS A 31 9.61 -11.09 -9.02
N TYR A 32 8.48 -10.66 -8.46
CA TYR A 32 8.39 -9.37 -7.77
C TYR A 32 9.11 -9.42 -6.42
N ILE A 33 9.02 -10.55 -5.72
CA ILE A 33 9.80 -10.80 -4.51
C ILE A 33 11.30 -10.79 -4.85
N GLU A 34 11.72 -11.58 -5.84
CA GLU A 34 13.13 -11.66 -6.28
C GLU A 34 13.67 -10.29 -6.70
N ALA A 35 12.88 -9.49 -7.41
CA ALA A 35 13.25 -8.13 -7.81
C ALA A 35 13.51 -7.23 -6.60
N LEU A 36 12.61 -7.23 -5.61
CA LEU A 36 12.79 -6.42 -4.40
C LEU A 36 13.98 -6.90 -3.55
N GLU A 37 14.14 -8.22 -3.40
CA GLU A 37 15.26 -8.82 -2.67
C GLU A 37 16.62 -8.60 -3.37
N GLY A 38 16.61 -8.51 -4.69
CA GLY A 38 17.81 -8.25 -5.48
C GLY A 38 18.23 -6.78 -5.49
N ILE A 39 17.29 -5.84 -5.43
CA ILE A 39 17.56 -4.43 -5.10
C ILE A 39 18.08 -4.33 -3.65
N GLY A 40 17.29 -4.84 -2.70
CA GLY A 40 17.62 -4.88 -1.28
C GLY A 40 17.81 -3.51 -0.61
N ILE A 41 18.09 -3.53 0.70
CA ILE A 41 18.29 -2.32 1.51
C ILE A 41 19.52 -1.53 1.02
N ASN A 42 20.61 -2.23 0.71
CA ASN A 42 21.85 -1.58 0.26
C ASN A 42 21.72 -0.89 -1.10
N GLY A 43 21.01 -1.49 -2.06
CA GLY A 43 20.77 -0.86 -3.35
C GLY A 43 19.96 0.43 -3.21
N ILE A 44 18.92 0.42 -2.38
CA ILE A 44 18.14 1.64 -2.07
C ILE A 44 18.98 2.68 -1.34
N ARG A 45 19.78 2.27 -0.35
CA ARG A 45 20.67 3.20 0.38
C ARG A 45 21.60 3.94 -0.58
N GLN A 46 22.25 3.21 -1.49
CA GLN A 46 23.16 3.78 -2.47
C GLN A 46 22.43 4.66 -3.50
N LEU A 47 21.25 4.26 -3.97
CA LEU A 47 20.40 5.10 -4.82
C LEU A 47 20.12 6.45 -4.16
N ILE A 48 19.72 6.46 -2.88
CA ILE A 48 19.39 7.71 -2.19
C ILE A 48 20.62 8.62 -2.08
N VAL A 49 21.80 8.07 -1.77
CA VAL A 49 23.06 8.84 -1.75
C VAL A 49 23.30 9.50 -3.11
N ILE A 50 23.22 8.73 -4.20
CA ILE A 50 23.40 9.23 -5.56
C ILE A 50 22.39 10.35 -5.88
N LEU A 51 21.12 10.19 -5.50
CA LEU A 51 20.07 11.21 -5.72
C LEU A 51 20.34 12.50 -4.93
N LEU A 52 20.86 12.40 -3.71
CA LEU A 52 21.18 13.57 -2.89
C LEU A 52 22.42 14.32 -3.41
N GLU A 53 23.38 13.61 -3.99
CA GLU A 53 24.62 14.18 -4.55
C GLU A 53 24.43 14.76 -5.95
N ASN A 54 23.75 14.02 -6.84
CA ASN A 54 23.62 14.37 -8.25
C ASN A 54 22.34 15.13 -8.58
N GLY A 55 21.42 15.23 -7.61
CA GLY A 55 20.12 15.85 -7.78
C GLY A 55 18.99 14.85 -8.04
N ILE A 56 17.78 15.28 -7.72
CA ILE A 56 16.56 14.47 -7.79
C ILE A 56 15.90 14.72 -9.15
N PRO A 57 15.65 13.67 -9.97
CA PRO A 57 14.96 13.83 -11.25
C PRO A 57 13.58 14.46 -11.09
N LYS A 58 13.18 15.26 -12.07
CA LYS A 58 11.90 16.00 -12.05
C LYS A 58 10.70 15.05 -11.96
N GLU A 59 10.75 13.94 -12.67
CA GLU A 59 9.71 12.92 -12.71
C GLU A 59 9.48 12.25 -11.35
N MET A 60 10.56 12.10 -10.56
CA MET A 60 10.50 11.60 -9.19
C MET A 60 9.81 12.61 -8.27
N ILE A 61 10.11 13.90 -8.43
CA ILE A 61 9.44 14.97 -7.67
C ILE A 61 7.95 15.00 -8.00
N GLU A 62 7.59 15.01 -9.28
CA GLU A 62 6.20 15.11 -9.75
C GLU A 62 5.34 13.88 -9.37
N SER A 63 5.95 12.73 -9.18
CA SER A 63 5.26 11.50 -8.78
C SER A 63 5.21 11.28 -7.26
N SER A 64 5.81 12.18 -6.49
CA SER A 64 5.87 12.11 -5.03
C SER A 64 4.80 12.96 -4.36
N TYR A 65 4.27 12.52 -3.23
CA TYR A 65 3.22 13.23 -2.49
C TYR A 65 2.99 12.66 -1.09
N PHE A 66 2.32 13.41 -0.21
CA PHE A 66 1.85 12.88 1.06
C PHE A 66 0.51 12.15 0.88
N HIS A 67 0.53 10.85 1.14
CA HIS A 67 -0.64 9.99 1.01
C HIS A 67 -1.66 10.29 2.12
N PRO A 68 -2.98 10.18 1.88
CA PRO A 68 -4.00 10.42 2.91
C PRO A 68 -3.89 9.46 4.11
N ASN A 69 -3.19 8.34 3.95
CA ASN A 69 -2.85 7.41 5.04
C ASN A 69 -1.58 7.83 5.82
N LYS A 70 -1.23 9.12 5.79
CA LYS A 70 -0.18 9.76 6.62
C LYS A 70 1.24 9.25 6.38
N PHE A 71 1.57 8.91 5.14
CA PHE A 71 2.94 8.59 4.73
C PHE A 71 3.38 9.42 3.54
N PHE A 72 4.68 9.66 3.42
CA PHE A 72 5.28 10.21 2.23
C PHE A 72 5.45 9.09 1.19
N LYS A 73 4.90 9.28 -0.01
CA LYS A 73 5.05 8.37 -1.15
C LYS A 73 6.06 8.98 -2.11
N LEU A 74 7.17 8.28 -2.32
CA LEU A 74 8.20 8.61 -3.32
C LEU A 74 8.02 7.71 -4.54
N GLY A 75 7.87 8.28 -5.73
CA GLY A 75 7.92 7.52 -6.98
C GLY A 75 9.35 7.33 -7.44
N ILE A 76 9.86 6.09 -7.49
CA ILE A 76 11.26 5.85 -7.89
C ILE A 76 11.36 5.75 -9.41
N CYS A 77 10.68 4.77 -10.01
CA CYS A 77 10.66 4.61 -11.45
C CYS A 77 9.32 4.01 -11.93
N ARG A 78 9.07 4.16 -13.22
CA ARG A 78 7.95 3.55 -13.92
C ARG A 78 8.47 2.93 -15.22
N LEU A 79 8.34 1.61 -15.33
CA LEU A 79 8.79 0.87 -16.50
C LEU A 79 7.72 0.85 -17.60
N SER A 80 8.18 0.69 -18.83
CA SER A 80 7.34 0.58 -20.05
C SER A 80 6.38 -0.61 -19.98
N ASN A 81 6.77 -1.70 -19.31
CA ASN A 81 5.96 -2.88 -19.06
C ASN A 81 4.89 -2.70 -17.96
N ARG A 82 4.50 -1.45 -17.66
CA ARG A 82 3.44 -1.10 -16.70
C ARG A 82 3.77 -1.35 -15.24
N VAL A 83 5.03 -1.56 -14.88
CA VAL A 83 5.45 -1.73 -13.49
C VAL A 83 5.86 -0.39 -12.86
N LYS A 84 5.59 -0.21 -11.57
CA LYS A 84 6.02 0.96 -10.79
C LYS A 84 6.75 0.55 -9.54
N LEU A 85 7.90 1.16 -9.30
CA LEU A 85 8.64 1.07 -8.05
C LEU A 85 8.43 2.36 -7.25
N ARG A 86 8.07 2.21 -5.98
CA ARG A 86 7.80 3.33 -5.08
C ARG A 86 8.34 3.04 -3.69
N MET A 87 8.57 4.10 -2.92
CA MET A 87 8.84 3.99 -1.50
C MET A 87 7.72 4.64 -0.70
N HIS A 88 7.35 4.03 0.42
CA HIS A 88 6.48 4.66 1.40
C HIS A 88 7.27 4.87 2.70
N PHE A 89 7.18 6.08 3.23
CA PHE A 89 7.85 6.49 4.45
C PHE A 89 6.85 7.04 5.47
N TRP A 90 6.73 6.35 6.60
CA TRP A 90 6.05 6.84 7.79
C TRP A 90 7.11 7.36 8.74
N ASP A 91 7.11 8.67 8.94
CA ASP A 91 7.98 9.35 9.90
C ASP A 91 7.50 9.06 11.32
N LYS A 92 8.42 8.79 12.24
CA LYS A 92 8.16 8.60 13.68
C LYS A 92 7.40 9.77 14.33
N ASP A 93 7.50 10.96 13.74
CA ASP A 93 6.82 12.15 14.21
C ASP A 93 5.32 12.17 13.82
N HIS A 94 4.86 11.21 13.02
CA HIS A 94 3.45 10.97 12.77
C HIS A 94 2.82 10.12 13.89
N LEU A 95 1.58 10.46 14.29
CA LEU A 95 0.82 9.66 15.26
C LEU A 95 0.46 8.28 14.67
N GLU A 96 0.22 7.30 15.56
CA GLU A 96 -0.15 5.90 15.24
C GLU A 96 -0.99 5.77 13.96
N VAL A 97 -0.55 4.88 13.07
CA VAL A 97 -1.16 4.72 11.76
C VAL A 97 -1.84 3.37 11.65
N GLN A 98 -3.18 3.41 11.67
CA GLN A 98 -4.02 2.30 11.27
C GLN A 98 -4.67 2.61 9.92
N THR A 99 -4.43 1.74 8.95
CA THR A 99 -5.15 1.82 7.67
C THR A 99 -6.57 1.23 7.81
N PRO A 100 -7.57 1.72 7.06
CA PRO A 100 -8.82 0.99 6.94
C PRO A 100 -8.56 -0.38 6.27
N VAL A 101 -9.43 -1.36 6.48
CA VAL A 101 -9.38 -2.58 5.66
C VAL A 101 -9.61 -2.19 4.20
N HIS A 102 -8.68 -2.56 3.32
CA HIS A 102 -8.75 -2.23 1.90
C HIS A 102 -8.08 -3.26 1.00
N SER A 103 -8.50 -3.33 -0.26
CA SER A 103 -7.79 -4.03 -1.32
C SER A 103 -7.13 -3.04 -2.28
N HIS A 104 -6.34 -3.54 -3.21
CA HIS A 104 -5.62 -2.74 -4.20
C HIS A 104 -6.19 -2.94 -5.58
N ALA A 105 -6.00 -1.93 -6.43
CA ALA A 105 -6.34 -2.01 -7.85
C ALA A 105 -5.30 -2.81 -8.67
N TRP A 106 -4.21 -3.23 -8.03
CA TRP A 106 -3.06 -3.89 -8.64
C TRP A 106 -2.41 -4.84 -7.65
N ASP A 107 -1.88 -5.94 -8.19
CA ASP A 107 -0.96 -6.79 -7.44
C ASP A 107 0.29 -6.00 -7.06
N PHE A 108 0.87 -6.32 -5.91
CA PHE A 108 2.14 -5.74 -5.51
C PHE A 108 2.98 -6.69 -4.67
N ALA A 109 4.29 -6.45 -4.71
CA ALA A 109 5.20 -6.91 -3.66
C ALA A 109 5.67 -5.72 -2.83
N SER A 110 5.96 -5.99 -1.57
CA SER A 110 6.48 -5.00 -0.63
C SER A 110 7.62 -5.59 0.18
N MET A 111 8.68 -4.83 0.31
CA MET A 111 9.84 -5.11 1.15
C MET A 111 9.86 -4.10 2.30
N LEU A 112 9.95 -4.59 3.53
CA LEU A 112 10.09 -3.74 4.72
C LEU A 112 11.57 -3.41 4.92
N ILE A 113 11.96 -2.17 4.58
CA ILE A 113 13.34 -1.70 4.72
C ILE A 113 13.65 -1.38 6.17
N CYS A 114 12.71 -0.77 6.90
CA CYS A 114 12.88 -0.33 8.28
C CYS A 114 11.54 -0.45 9.04
N GLY A 115 11.62 -0.76 10.34
CA GLY A 115 10.46 -0.84 11.24
C GLY A 115 9.74 -2.19 11.24
N SER A 116 8.52 -2.21 11.77
CA SER A 116 7.64 -3.37 11.77
C SER A 116 6.17 -2.96 11.78
N TYR A 117 5.27 -3.85 11.38
CA TYR A 117 3.82 -3.60 11.48
C TYR A 117 3.03 -4.92 11.57
N VAL A 118 1.80 -4.83 12.07
CA VAL A 118 0.85 -5.95 12.04
C VAL A 118 0.09 -5.93 10.73
N HIS A 119 0.26 -6.98 9.94
CA HIS A 119 -0.46 -7.22 8.69
C HIS A 119 -1.62 -8.18 8.91
N ASN A 120 -2.84 -7.67 8.77
CA ASN A 120 -4.06 -8.46 8.83
C ASN A 120 -4.59 -8.69 7.41
N ILE A 121 -4.89 -9.93 7.05
CA ILE A 121 -5.54 -10.28 5.78
C ILE A 121 -6.98 -10.72 6.07
N PHE A 122 -7.90 -10.29 5.21
CA PHE A 122 -9.33 -10.54 5.34
C PHE A 122 -9.87 -11.31 4.14
N ARG A 123 -10.85 -12.16 4.41
CA ARG A 123 -11.76 -12.72 3.41
C ARG A 123 -13.03 -11.89 3.41
N VAL A 124 -13.51 -11.54 2.22
CA VAL A 124 -14.78 -10.83 2.05
C VAL A 124 -15.82 -11.80 1.49
N THR A 125 -16.96 -11.89 2.17
CA THR A 125 -18.10 -12.69 1.71
C THR A 125 -19.35 -11.83 1.62
N ASP A 126 -20.21 -12.19 0.68
CA ASP A 126 -21.55 -11.63 0.61
C ASP A 126 -22.34 -11.96 1.87
N LEU A 127 -23.28 -11.08 2.20
CA LEU A 127 -24.25 -11.34 3.27
C LEU A 127 -25.44 -12.12 2.72
N ASP A 128 -25.93 -13.05 3.52
CA ASP A 128 -27.24 -13.69 3.31
C ASP A 128 -28.38 -12.79 3.79
N GLU A 129 -29.62 -13.21 3.53
CA GLU A 129 -30.83 -12.47 3.89
C GLU A 129 -30.95 -12.24 5.39
N ASP A 130 -30.58 -13.24 6.20
CA ASP A 130 -30.63 -13.16 7.67
C ASP A 130 -29.64 -12.11 8.21
N ALA A 131 -28.40 -12.09 7.70
CA ALA A 131 -27.40 -11.10 8.07
C ALA A 131 -27.81 -9.68 7.65
N LEU A 132 -28.45 -9.53 6.49
CA LEU A 132 -29.00 -8.25 6.05
C LEU A 132 -30.13 -7.77 6.98
N ALA A 133 -31.06 -8.67 7.34
CA ALA A 133 -32.16 -8.37 8.26
C ALA A 133 -31.64 -7.97 9.66
N LEU A 134 -30.58 -8.61 10.15
CA LEU A 134 -29.94 -8.26 11.42
C LEU A 134 -29.33 -6.86 11.39
N ILE A 135 -28.64 -6.49 10.30
CA ILE A 135 -28.10 -5.14 10.10
C ILE A 135 -29.23 -4.10 10.09
N GLU A 136 -30.34 -4.39 9.43
CA GLU A 136 -31.48 -3.49 9.35
C GLU A 136 -32.15 -3.31 10.71
N LYS A 137 -32.34 -4.40 11.48
CA LYS A 137 -32.80 -4.35 12.86
C LYS A 137 -31.88 -3.49 13.72
N TYR A 138 -30.56 -3.65 13.58
CA TYR A 138 -29.56 -2.88 14.34
C TYR A 138 -29.59 -1.38 14.03
N LYS A 139 -29.77 -1.01 12.75
CA LYS A 139 -29.95 0.40 12.36
C LYS A 139 -31.21 1.00 12.94
N ASN A 140 -32.30 0.24 12.93
CA ASN A 140 -33.59 0.69 13.45
C ASN A 140 -33.60 0.79 14.98
N SER A 141 -32.81 -0.02 15.69
CA SER A 141 -32.63 0.12 17.14
C SER A 141 -31.67 1.27 17.51
N ASN A 142 -30.64 1.53 16.70
CA ASN A 142 -29.68 2.60 16.97
C ASN A 142 -30.06 3.98 16.44
N SER A 143 -31.05 4.10 15.54
CA SER A 143 -31.66 5.39 15.24
C SER A 143 -32.39 6.00 16.44
N ILE A 144 -32.68 5.19 17.47
CA ILE A 144 -33.31 5.58 18.74
C ILE A 144 -32.26 5.93 19.81
N LEU A 145 -31.03 5.42 19.70
CA LEU A 145 -29.92 5.67 20.64
C LEU A 145 -28.93 6.70 20.07
N LYS A 146 -29.18 7.98 20.35
CA LYS A 146 -28.18 9.04 20.17
C LYS A 146 -26.97 8.77 21.08
N ILE A 147 -25.79 8.66 20.45
CA ILE A 147 -24.45 8.97 20.96
C ILE A 147 -24.06 8.26 22.26
N GLY A 148 -23.27 7.17 22.17
CA GLY A 148 -22.36 6.82 23.27
C GLY A 148 -22.01 5.36 23.51
N SER A 149 -22.80 4.39 23.04
CA SER A 149 -22.53 2.97 23.32
C SER A 149 -22.37 2.16 22.03
N VAL A 150 -21.12 2.05 21.57
CA VAL A 150 -20.74 1.04 20.58
C VAL A 150 -20.65 -0.29 21.33
N GLU A 151 -21.78 -0.96 21.54
CA GLU A 151 -21.71 -2.41 21.76
C GLU A 151 -21.22 -3.03 20.45
N SER A 152 -20.09 -3.72 20.57
CA SER A 152 -19.27 -4.21 19.48
C SER A 152 -20.08 -5.10 18.54
N VAL A 153 -20.23 -4.66 17.29
CA VAL A 153 -20.37 -5.61 16.18
C VAL A 153 -19.20 -6.60 16.31
N PRO A 154 -19.42 -7.93 16.27
CA PRO A 154 -18.38 -8.95 16.45
C PRO A 154 -17.15 -8.66 15.56
N ASP A 155 -16.00 -9.27 15.84
CA ASP A 155 -14.71 -9.13 15.11
C ASP A 155 -14.77 -9.26 13.57
N ASN A 156 -15.94 -9.57 13.02
CA ASN A 156 -16.33 -9.43 11.62
C ASN A 156 -16.71 -7.98 11.31
N TYR A 157 -15.87 -7.30 10.53
CA TYR A 157 -16.22 -5.97 10.02
C TYR A 157 -17.40 -6.08 9.05
N LEU A 158 -18.60 -5.71 9.51
CA LEU A 158 -19.77 -5.48 8.67
C LEU A 158 -19.71 -4.03 8.17
N GLY A 159 -19.47 -3.86 6.88
CA GLY A 159 -19.36 -2.54 6.26
C GLY A 159 -20.12 -2.50 4.95
N LYS A 160 -20.50 -1.28 4.56
CA LYS A 160 -20.94 -0.98 3.21
C LYS A 160 -19.66 -0.71 2.41
N TYR A 161 -19.47 -1.42 1.31
CA TYR A 161 -18.26 -1.34 0.50
C TYR A 161 -18.61 -0.95 -0.93
N LYS A 162 -17.72 -0.18 -1.54
CA LYS A 162 -17.76 0.07 -2.98
C LYS A 162 -17.08 -1.12 -3.65
N ILE A 163 -17.82 -1.78 -4.52
CA ILE A 163 -17.34 -2.90 -5.32
C ILE A 163 -17.39 -2.40 -6.77
N PRO A 164 -16.33 -1.72 -7.24
CA PRO A 164 -16.34 -1.31 -8.63
C PRO A 164 -16.39 -2.54 -9.55
N LYS A 165 -17.22 -2.47 -10.59
CA LYS A 165 -17.35 -3.51 -11.61
C LYS A 165 -16.95 -2.88 -12.94
N ARG A 166 -16.04 -3.51 -13.69
CA ARG A 166 -15.74 -3.06 -15.05
C ARG A 166 -16.92 -3.46 -15.94
N ASP A 167 -17.48 -2.49 -16.65
CA ASP A 167 -18.40 -2.82 -17.73
C ASP A 167 -17.56 -3.27 -18.92
N VAL A 168 -17.53 -4.59 -19.11
CA VAL A 168 -16.75 -5.24 -20.18
C VAL A 168 -17.19 -4.76 -21.56
N SER A 169 -18.46 -4.38 -21.73
CA SER A 169 -19.01 -3.94 -23.01
C SER A 169 -18.64 -2.49 -23.34
N LEU A 170 -18.52 -1.62 -22.33
CA LEU A 170 -18.24 -0.20 -22.52
C LEU A 170 -16.76 0.16 -22.31
N GLY A 171 -15.94 -0.77 -21.82
CA GLY A 171 -14.55 -0.51 -21.42
C GLY A 171 -14.40 0.54 -20.32
N LYS A 172 -15.51 0.99 -19.73
CA LYS A 172 -15.60 2.04 -18.70
C LYS A 172 -15.83 1.41 -17.33
N PHE A 173 -15.29 2.05 -16.30
CA PHE A 173 -15.64 1.70 -14.93
C PHE A 173 -17.05 2.18 -14.62
N GLN A 174 -17.96 1.24 -14.36
CA GLN A 174 -19.27 1.53 -13.79
C GLN A 174 -19.31 0.96 -12.38
N PRO A 175 -18.95 1.75 -11.35
CA PRO A 175 -19.02 1.27 -9.99
C PRO A 175 -20.44 0.78 -9.68
N GLN A 176 -20.59 -0.50 -9.30
CA GLN A 176 -21.77 -0.94 -8.60
C GLN A 176 -21.66 -0.33 -7.20
N TRP A 177 -22.38 0.76 -7.02
CA TRP A 177 -22.41 1.45 -5.75
C TRP A 177 -23.04 0.50 -4.74
N GLU A 178 -22.28 0.20 -3.69
CA GLU A 178 -22.80 -0.06 -2.35
C GLU A 178 -23.40 -1.45 -2.07
N LYS A 179 -22.54 -2.43 -1.74
CA LYS A 179 -22.96 -3.71 -1.17
C LYS A 179 -22.52 -3.84 0.29
N TYR A 180 -23.39 -4.38 1.15
CA TYR A 180 -22.96 -4.84 2.47
C TYR A 180 -22.25 -6.19 2.31
N VAL A 181 -21.08 -6.30 2.92
CA VAL A 181 -20.32 -7.55 2.93
C VAL A 181 -19.73 -7.78 4.33
N LYS A 182 -19.44 -9.04 4.63
CA LYS A 182 -18.72 -9.45 5.83
C LYS A 182 -17.24 -9.53 5.49
N ALA A 183 -16.40 -8.81 6.24
CA ALA A 183 -14.95 -9.02 6.25
C ALA A 183 -14.54 -9.81 7.49
N GLU A 184 -13.98 -11.00 7.26
CA GLU A 184 -13.48 -11.88 8.31
C GLU A 184 -11.95 -11.95 8.22
N ARG A 185 -11.26 -11.65 9.32
CA ARG A 185 -9.80 -11.73 9.36
C ARG A 185 -9.37 -13.19 9.30
N ILE A 186 -8.64 -13.55 8.25
CA ILE A 186 -8.13 -14.91 8.04
C ILE A 186 -6.68 -15.09 8.50
N SER A 187 -5.90 -14.01 8.59
CA SER A 187 -4.55 -14.05 9.15
C SER A 187 -4.17 -12.73 9.80
N SER A 188 -3.23 -12.82 10.75
CA SER A 188 -2.55 -11.69 11.37
C SER A 188 -1.09 -12.09 11.56
N LYS A 189 -0.17 -11.30 11.00
CA LYS A 189 1.27 -11.54 11.07
C LYS A 189 1.99 -10.24 11.40
N ILE A 190 3.05 -10.32 12.21
CA ILE A 190 3.97 -9.20 12.39
C ILE A 190 5.00 -9.27 11.27
N GLU A 191 4.97 -8.32 10.36
CA GLU A 191 6.01 -8.13 9.36
C GLU A 191 7.14 -7.30 9.97
N ARG A 192 8.37 -7.78 9.81
CA ARG A 192 9.57 -7.16 10.39
C ARG A 192 10.51 -6.71 9.30
N GLN A 193 11.43 -5.81 9.66
CA GLN A 193 12.53 -5.40 8.80
C GLN A 193 13.16 -6.58 8.05
N GLY A 194 13.41 -6.40 6.75
CA GLY A 194 13.93 -7.41 5.84
C GLY A 194 12.86 -8.33 5.23
N SER A 195 11.64 -8.34 5.75
CA SER A 195 10.56 -9.16 5.19
C SER A 195 10.17 -8.67 3.80
N VAL A 196 9.99 -9.60 2.87
CA VAL A 196 9.44 -9.35 1.54
C VAL A 196 8.23 -10.24 1.34
N TYR A 197 7.14 -9.68 0.84
CA TYR A 197 5.93 -10.43 0.56
C TYR A 197 5.23 -9.91 -0.68
N PHE A 198 4.39 -10.76 -1.25
CA PHE A 198 3.49 -10.44 -2.34
C PHE A 198 2.05 -10.42 -1.83
N LEU A 199 1.23 -9.51 -2.35
CA LEU A 199 -0.20 -9.46 -2.08
C LEU A 199 -0.97 -9.22 -3.38
N GLY A 200 -1.81 -10.19 -3.73
CA GLY A 200 -2.72 -10.10 -4.86
C GLY A 200 -3.92 -9.19 -4.57
N MET A 201 -4.56 -8.70 -5.64
CA MET A 201 -5.72 -7.81 -5.57
C MET A 201 -6.92 -8.39 -4.79
N GLU A 202 -7.04 -9.72 -4.76
CA GLU A 202 -8.14 -10.47 -4.15
C GLU A 202 -8.11 -10.51 -2.63
N PHE A 203 -7.02 -10.06 -2.00
CA PHE A 203 -6.80 -10.12 -0.56
C PHE A 203 -6.89 -8.74 0.09
N PRO A 204 -8.09 -8.29 0.52
CA PRO A 204 -8.20 -7.10 1.33
C PRO A 204 -7.40 -7.26 2.62
N HIS A 205 -6.73 -6.18 3.01
CA HIS A 205 -5.78 -6.17 4.11
C HIS A 205 -5.92 -4.93 4.99
N GLN A 206 -5.27 -4.97 6.13
CA GLN A 206 -5.05 -3.82 7.00
C GLN A 206 -3.66 -3.90 7.61
N ILE A 207 -2.94 -2.80 7.55
CA ILE A 207 -1.70 -2.60 8.31
C ILE A 207 -1.98 -1.74 9.55
N LYS A 208 -1.39 -2.12 10.67
CA LYS A 208 -1.36 -1.36 11.92
C LYS A 208 0.09 -1.13 12.31
N ILE A 209 0.46 0.13 12.51
CA ILE A 209 1.83 0.56 12.81
C ILE A 209 1.79 1.31 14.15
N ASP A 210 2.56 0.81 15.12
CA ASP A 210 2.84 1.55 16.35
C ASP A 210 4.18 2.29 16.18
N LEU A 211 4.11 3.53 15.70
CA LEU A 211 5.30 4.37 15.46
C LEU A 211 6.03 4.76 16.75
N LYS A 212 5.40 4.63 17.93
CA LYS A 212 6.10 4.83 19.21
C LYS A 212 7.04 3.67 19.50
N GLU A 213 6.62 2.46 19.16
CA GLU A 213 7.42 1.24 19.34
C GLU A 213 8.49 1.12 18.26
N VAL A 214 8.12 1.32 16.99
CA VAL A 214 9.00 1.00 15.84
C VAL A 214 9.82 2.20 15.34
N GLY A 215 9.53 3.40 15.83
CA GLY A 215 10.08 4.64 15.30
C GLY A 215 9.52 4.94 13.91
N SER A 216 10.38 4.92 12.90
CA SER A 216 9.99 5.17 11.51
C SER A 216 9.75 3.85 10.77
N MET A 217 8.90 3.88 9.74
CA MET A 217 8.68 2.71 8.88
C MET A 217 8.93 3.04 7.41
N ILE A 218 9.72 2.21 6.74
CA ILE A 218 10.06 2.37 5.32
C ILE A 218 9.72 1.09 4.57
N THR A 219 8.94 1.21 3.50
CA THR A 219 8.66 0.11 2.57
C THR A 219 9.08 0.46 1.16
N LEU A 220 9.63 -0.53 0.44
CA LEU A 220 9.80 -0.49 -1.01
C LEU A 220 8.71 -1.33 -1.64
N VAL A 221 7.96 -0.76 -2.58
CA VAL A 221 6.76 -1.35 -3.15
C VAL A 221 6.85 -1.40 -4.67
N LEU A 222 6.68 -2.61 -5.22
CA LEU A 222 6.63 -2.87 -6.65
C LEU A 222 5.21 -3.27 -7.04
N THR A 223 4.56 -2.49 -7.91
CA THR A 223 3.16 -2.72 -8.34
C THR A 223 3.06 -2.98 -9.84
N SER A 224 2.20 -3.92 -10.24
CA SER A 224 1.89 -4.22 -11.65
C SER A 224 0.68 -3.41 -12.13
N GLU A 225 0.78 -2.55 -13.14
CA GLU A 225 -0.42 -1.95 -13.76
C GLU A 225 -1.03 -2.82 -14.88
N THR A 226 -0.76 -4.13 -14.84
CA THR A 226 -1.37 -5.08 -15.78
C THR A 226 -2.75 -5.53 -15.27
N ASP A 227 -3.71 -5.56 -16.20
CA ASP A 227 -5.14 -5.82 -16.03
C ASP A 227 -5.90 -5.12 -14.90
N ARG A 228 -6.59 -4.06 -15.31
CA ARG A 228 -7.62 -3.34 -14.54
C ARG A 228 -8.96 -4.10 -14.47
N ASP A 229 -8.97 -5.39 -14.76
CA ASP A 229 -10.20 -6.19 -14.82
C ASP A 229 -10.76 -6.50 -13.43
N ASN A 230 -9.88 -6.56 -12.43
CA ASN A 230 -10.29 -6.63 -11.03
C ASN A 230 -10.34 -5.22 -10.44
N VAL A 231 -11.56 -4.76 -10.20
CA VAL A 231 -11.82 -3.40 -9.75
C VAL A 231 -12.37 -3.38 -8.34
N PHE A 232 -11.97 -4.29 -7.47
CA PHE A 232 -12.42 -4.22 -6.09
C PHE A 232 -11.44 -3.34 -5.32
N THR A 233 -11.88 -2.13 -4.95
CA THR A 233 -11.25 -1.41 -3.84
C THR A 233 -12.19 -1.48 -2.67
N PHE A 234 -11.97 -2.48 -1.82
CA PHE A 234 -12.63 -2.57 -0.53
C PHE A 234 -12.33 -1.28 0.24
N GLN A 235 -13.34 -0.44 0.49
CA GLN A 235 -13.20 0.75 1.31
C GLN A 235 -14.43 0.87 2.22
N PRO A 236 -14.24 1.05 3.53
CA PRO A 236 -15.36 1.30 4.42
C PRO A 236 -16.01 2.65 4.07
N ILE A 237 -17.35 2.66 3.93
CA ILE A 237 -18.15 3.86 3.64
C ILE A 237 -18.36 4.74 4.89
N THR A 238 -17.74 4.42 6.03
CA THR A 238 -18.08 5.00 7.34
C THR A 238 -17.89 6.52 7.45
N GLN A 239 -17.23 7.20 6.52
CA GLN A 239 -17.38 8.63 6.30
C GLN A 239 -17.18 8.95 4.80
N PRO A 240 -17.89 9.94 4.22
CA PRO A 240 -17.41 10.54 2.99
C PRO A 240 -16.01 11.03 3.28
N LYS A 241 -15.01 10.40 2.67
CA LYS A 241 -13.70 11.04 2.57
C LYS A 241 -13.98 12.34 1.85
N LYS A 242 -14.07 13.45 2.59
CA LYS A 242 -13.46 14.67 2.12
C LYS A 242 -11.99 14.29 1.98
N PHE A 243 -11.66 13.74 0.81
CA PHE A 243 -10.33 13.93 0.30
C PHE A 243 -10.29 15.44 0.09
N ASP A 244 -10.01 16.19 1.16
CA ASP A 244 -9.15 17.34 1.00
C ASP A 244 -7.93 16.71 0.32
N ASN A 245 -7.88 16.87 -1.00
CA ASN A 245 -6.88 16.30 -1.87
C ASN A 245 -5.55 16.47 -1.14
N PRO A 246 -4.88 15.39 -0.68
CA PRO A 246 -3.93 15.57 0.39
C PRO A 246 -2.70 16.28 -0.17
N SER A 247 -2.67 17.57 0.14
CA SER A 247 -1.52 18.45 0.26
C SER A 247 -0.76 18.76 -1.04
N PRO A 248 -0.10 19.93 -1.09
CA PRO A 248 0.41 20.53 -2.32
C PRO A 248 1.40 19.58 -3.01
N ASN A 249 1.53 19.73 -4.33
CA ASN A 249 2.68 19.22 -5.08
C ASN A 249 3.92 19.44 -4.21
N VAL A 250 4.57 18.36 -3.76
CA VAL A 250 5.82 18.48 -3.04
C VAL A 250 6.84 19.04 -4.04
N ASP A 251 7.62 20.02 -3.61
CA ASP A 251 8.71 20.54 -4.42
C ASP A 251 9.98 19.72 -4.21
N GLY A 252 11.02 20.02 -5.00
CA GLY A 252 12.30 19.33 -4.89
C GLY A 252 12.96 19.46 -3.51
N ALA A 253 12.73 20.57 -2.80
CA ALA A 253 13.27 20.79 -1.46
C ALA A 253 12.61 19.85 -0.44
N MET A 254 11.29 19.68 -0.52
CA MET A 254 10.56 18.73 0.32
C MET A 254 10.99 17.28 0.03
N VAL A 255 11.12 16.89 -1.24
CA VAL A 255 11.56 15.52 -1.58
C VAL A 255 12.98 15.27 -1.07
N LYS A 256 13.88 16.25 -1.21
CA LYS A 256 15.25 16.18 -0.67
C LYS A 256 15.24 15.97 0.84
N LEU A 257 14.46 16.77 1.58
CA LEU A 257 14.34 16.63 3.04
C LEU A 257 13.84 15.23 3.44
N GLN A 258 12.86 14.68 2.71
CA GLN A 258 12.36 13.33 2.98
C GLN A 258 13.42 12.26 2.69
N LEU A 259 14.17 12.39 1.59
CA LEU A 259 15.27 11.47 1.27
C LEU A 259 16.39 11.49 2.33
N GLU A 260 16.75 12.66 2.86
CA GLU A 260 17.72 12.79 3.95
C GLU A 260 17.24 12.07 5.22
N ARG A 261 15.95 12.21 5.58
CA ARG A 261 15.34 11.49 6.71
C ARG A 261 15.34 9.99 6.49
N ILE A 262 14.90 9.53 5.32
CA ILE A 262 14.89 8.11 4.95
C ILE A 262 16.30 7.53 5.04
N LEU A 263 17.30 8.21 4.48
CA LEU A 263 18.69 7.78 4.54
C LEU A 263 19.20 7.69 5.98
N SER A 264 18.85 8.66 6.84
CA SER A 264 19.18 8.62 8.25
C SER A 264 18.63 7.38 8.94
N GLU A 265 17.35 7.03 8.71
CA GLU A 265 16.75 5.82 9.27
C GLU A 265 17.38 4.54 8.74
N ILE A 266 17.66 4.46 7.44
CA ILE A 266 18.34 3.29 6.84
C ILE A 266 19.76 3.11 7.42
N ASN A 267 20.49 4.20 7.67
CA ASN A 267 21.84 4.13 8.22
C ASN A 267 21.87 3.65 9.68
N LYS A 268 20.79 3.83 10.45
CA LYS A 268 20.72 3.27 11.82
C LYS A 268 20.71 1.75 11.81
N ILE A 269 20.06 1.15 10.82
CA ILE A 269 19.96 -0.31 10.65
C ILE A 269 21.33 -0.94 10.41
N SER A 270 22.21 -0.26 9.67
CA SER A 270 23.48 -0.83 9.24
C SER A 270 24.57 -0.80 10.32
N ASN A 271 24.28 -0.19 11.48
CA ASN A 271 25.19 -0.08 12.61
C ASN A 271 24.87 -1.07 13.75
N ASP A 272 23.80 -1.87 13.60
CA ASP A 272 23.41 -2.98 14.46
C ASP A 272 23.79 -4.33 13.82
#